data_AF-A0AAJ0TER5-F1
#
_entry.id   AF-A0AAJ0TER5-F1
#
_cell.length_a   1.000
_cell.length_b   1.000
_cell.length_c   1.000
_cell.angle_alpha   90.00
_cell.angle_beta   90.00
_cell.angle_gamma   90.00
#
_symmetry.space_group_name_H-M   'P 1'
#
loop_
_entity.id
_entity.type
_entity.pdbx_description
1 polymer ?
#
loop_
_entity_poly.entity_id
_entity_poly.type
_entity_poly.pdbx_seq_one_letter_code
_entity_poly.pdbx_strand_id
1 'polypeptide(L)'
;MSTPSKSVYEKAISSRLIAANILLPLIEFEFAFNGAQKPAITQAESNLNQLKVIFGICKSHKWTASQKISRLGNKNEFWFKLSNTGFKEIYQIAGPMADKNKDKWALLLCERAGKMEKSRLIKDEILRAVRSSNGIHIYDICLKIRRLPYTVSRHVKDLEKRGVIKKTPNSGWIEKR
;
A
#
# COMPACT_ATOMS: atom_id res chain seq x y z
N MET A 1 -34.70 19.60 13.96
CA MET A 1 -33.63 18.56 13.87
C MET A 1 -32.43 19.10 14.62
N SER A 2 -32.02 18.46 15.71
CA SER A 2 -30.84 18.87 16.46
C SER A 2 -29.60 18.72 15.57
N THR A 3 -28.83 19.80 15.43
CA THR A 3 -27.49 19.75 14.83
C THR A 3 -26.67 18.75 15.64
N PRO A 4 -26.13 17.68 15.03
CA PRO A 4 -25.35 16.70 15.76
C PRO A 4 -24.19 17.41 16.45
N SER A 5 -23.95 17.10 17.73
CA SER A 5 -22.75 17.50 18.45
C SER A 5 -21.51 17.09 17.64
N LYS A 6 -20.51 17.99 17.53
CA LYS A 6 -19.29 17.86 16.71
C LYS A 6 -18.94 16.42 16.34
N SER A 7 -19.21 16.04 15.09
CA SER A 7 -18.96 14.69 14.61
C SER A 7 -17.48 14.30 14.78
N VAL A 8 -17.19 13.00 14.90
CA VAL A 8 -15.80 12.52 15.01
C VAL A 8 -14.94 12.99 13.82
N TYR A 9 -15.57 13.20 12.66
CA TYR A 9 -14.94 13.72 11.45
C TYR A 9 -14.52 15.19 11.56
N GLU A 10 -15.30 16.05 12.22
CA GLU A 10 -14.89 17.44 12.50
C GLU A 10 -13.69 17.52 13.44
N LYS A 11 -13.67 16.64 14.45
CA LYS A 11 -12.50 16.49 15.33
C LYS A 11 -11.29 15.98 14.55
N ALA A 12 -11.49 15.06 13.61
CA ALA A 12 -10.42 14.55 12.75
C ALA A 12 -9.86 15.64 11.82
N ILE A 13 -10.67 16.58 11.33
CA ILE A 13 -10.17 17.70 10.50
C ILE A 13 -9.15 18.55 11.27
N SER A 14 -9.37 18.75 12.59
CA SER A 14 -8.55 19.60 13.45
C SER A 14 -7.45 18.87 14.22
N SER A 15 -7.54 17.55 14.38
CA SER A 15 -6.57 16.74 15.13
C SER A 15 -5.98 15.63 14.29
N ARG A 16 -4.67 15.71 14.05
CA ARG A 16 -3.89 14.65 13.36
C ARG A 16 -3.97 13.32 14.09
N LEU A 17 -3.93 13.33 15.42
CA LEU A 17 -4.00 12.11 16.23
C LEU A 17 -5.32 11.38 16.02
N ILE A 18 -6.45 12.10 16.10
CA ILE A 18 -7.77 11.53 15.88
C ILE A 18 -7.90 11.04 14.44
N ALA A 19 -7.47 11.86 13.47
CA ALA A 19 -7.51 11.48 12.06
C ALA A 19 -6.70 10.22 11.75
N ALA A 20 -5.48 10.11 12.26
CA ALA A 20 -4.64 8.94 12.04
C ALA A 20 -5.26 7.66 12.61
N ASN A 21 -5.79 7.72 13.84
CA ASN A 21 -6.45 6.59 14.49
C ASN A 21 -7.74 6.14 13.79
N ILE A 22 -8.41 7.03 13.06
CA ILE A 22 -9.56 6.69 12.21
C ILE A 22 -9.10 6.13 10.86
N LEU A 23 -8.08 6.75 10.26
CA LEU A 23 -7.65 6.42 8.91
C LEU A 23 -6.89 5.10 8.85
N LEU A 24 -6.04 4.76 9.82
CA LEU A 24 -5.24 3.54 9.74
C LEU A 24 -6.11 2.27 9.65
N PRO A 25 -7.15 2.08 10.50
CA PRO A 25 -8.05 0.94 10.35
C PRO A 25 -8.79 0.95 9.00
N LEU A 26 -9.26 2.11 8.54
CA LEU A 26 -9.93 2.22 7.23
C LEU A 26 -8.98 1.83 6.09
N ILE A 27 -7.74 2.29 6.15
CA ILE A 27 -6.70 1.89 5.21
C ILE A 27 -6.51 0.38 5.30
N GLU A 28 -6.44 -0.22 6.49
CA GLU A 28 -6.27 -1.65 6.64
C GLU A 28 -7.43 -2.47 6.03
N PHE A 29 -8.68 -2.03 6.21
CA PHE A 29 -9.87 -2.72 5.69
C PHE A 29 -10.09 -2.53 4.18
N GLU A 30 -9.93 -1.31 3.68
CA GLU A 30 -10.31 -0.96 2.30
C GLU A 30 -9.18 -1.21 1.28
N PHE A 31 -8.02 -1.64 1.75
CA PHE A 31 -6.90 -1.93 0.86
C PHE A 31 -6.85 -3.37 0.38
N ALA A 32 -6.64 -3.50 -0.94
CA ALA A 32 -5.81 -4.57 -1.49
C ALA A 32 -4.33 -4.31 -1.13
N PHE A 33 -4.00 -4.44 0.16
CA PHE A 33 -2.77 -3.88 0.75
C PHE A 33 -1.51 -4.52 0.16
N ASN A 34 -1.56 -5.83 -0.01
CA ASN A 34 -0.45 -6.63 -0.51
C ASN A 34 -0.20 -6.29 -1.99
N GLY A 35 0.99 -5.77 -2.29
CA GLY A 35 1.38 -5.44 -3.66
C GLY A 35 1.08 -4.02 -4.11
N ALA A 36 0.48 -3.18 -3.27
CA ALA A 36 0.23 -1.79 -3.63
C ALA A 36 1.55 -1.00 -3.76
N GLN A 37 1.64 -0.15 -4.80
CA GLN A 37 2.76 0.79 -4.98
C GLN A 37 2.59 2.04 -4.12
N LYS A 38 1.33 2.43 -3.87
CA LYS A 38 0.96 3.61 -3.10
C LYS A 38 -0.28 3.33 -2.27
N PRO A 39 -0.36 3.91 -1.07
CA PRO A 39 -1.57 3.94 -0.27
C PRO A 39 -2.68 4.76 -0.99
N ALA A 40 -3.94 4.35 -0.86
CA ALA A 40 -5.09 4.63 -1.69
C ALA A 40 -6.36 4.10 -1.01
N ILE A 41 -7.31 4.98 -0.71
CA ILE A 41 -8.57 4.60 -0.09
C ILE A 41 -9.59 4.43 -1.21
N THR A 42 -10.26 3.28 -1.25
CA THR A 42 -11.28 2.94 -2.25
C THR A 42 -12.60 2.72 -1.53
N GLN A 43 -13.71 3.11 -2.16
CA GLN A 43 -15.06 2.91 -1.64
C GLN A 43 -16.03 2.65 -2.80
N ALA A 44 -17.07 1.87 -2.56
CA ALA A 44 -18.19 1.75 -3.49
C ALA A 44 -18.95 3.08 -3.64
N GLU A 45 -19.70 3.24 -4.73
CA GLU A 45 -20.53 4.41 -4.99
C GLU A 45 -21.50 4.75 -3.84
N SER A 46 -22.08 3.73 -3.20
CA SER A 46 -22.96 3.88 -2.04
C SER A 46 -22.31 4.62 -0.87
N ASN A 47 -20.98 4.56 -0.77
CA ASN A 47 -20.19 5.16 0.31
C ASN A 47 -19.44 6.43 -0.12
N LEU A 48 -19.78 7.03 -1.28
CA LEU A 48 -19.07 8.17 -1.83
C LEU A 48 -19.03 9.39 -0.89
N ASN A 49 -20.09 9.61 -0.09
CA ASN A 49 -20.11 10.71 0.87
C ASN A 49 -19.09 10.50 2.00
N GLN A 50 -18.92 9.28 2.49
CA GLN A 50 -17.87 8.95 3.46
C GLN A 50 -16.50 9.17 2.83
N LEU A 51 -16.29 8.74 1.59
CA LEU A 51 -15.03 8.95 0.87
C LEU A 51 -14.71 10.45 0.71
N LYS A 52 -15.70 11.31 0.45
CA LYS A 52 -15.54 12.78 0.40
C LYS A 52 -15.09 13.35 1.74
N VAL A 53 -15.67 12.88 2.84
CA VAL A 53 -15.28 13.32 4.20
C VAL A 53 -13.84 12.90 4.51
N ILE A 54 -13.49 11.64 4.26
CA ILE A 54 -12.13 11.12 4.42
C ILE A 54 -11.13 11.89 3.54
N PHE A 55 -11.49 12.17 2.28
CA PHE A 55 -10.67 12.99 1.39
C PHE A 55 -10.44 14.40 1.94
N GLY A 56 -11.48 15.03 2.51
CA GLY A 56 -11.37 16.33 3.18
C GLY A 56 -10.39 16.32 4.36
N ILE A 57 -10.48 15.30 5.23
CA ILE A 57 -9.53 15.10 6.35
C ILE A 57 -8.11 14.93 5.83
N CYS A 58 -7.91 14.10 4.81
CA CYS A 58 -6.59 13.90 4.22
C CYS A 58 -6.04 15.19 3.58
N LYS A 59 -6.89 16.04 3.00
CA LYS A 59 -6.48 17.33 2.42
C LYS A 59 -6.10 18.34 3.50
N SER A 60 -6.86 18.43 4.60
CA SER A 60 -6.54 19.37 5.70
C SER A 60 -5.17 19.08 6.32
N HIS A 61 -4.79 17.80 6.42
CA HIS A 61 -3.50 17.37 6.96
C HIS A 61 -2.38 17.22 5.92
N LYS A 62 -2.65 17.51 4.64
CA LYS A 62 -1.69 17.34 3.52
C LYS A 62 -1.22 15.89 3.31
N TRP A 63 -2.06 14.92 3.66
CA TRP A 63 -1.78 13.48 3.51
C TRP A 63 -2.15 12.90 2.15
N THR A 64 -2.75 13.69 1.27
CA THR A 64 -3.02 13.32 -0.12
C THR A 64 -2.53 14.40 -1.09
N ALA A 65 -1.89 13.95 -2.16
CA ALA A 65 -1.55 14.79 -3.32
C ALA A 65 -2.64 14.74 -4.41
N SER A 66 -3.66 13.90 -4.25
CA SER A 66 -4.79 13.85 -5.18
C SER A 66 -5.53 15.19 -5.16
N GLN A 67 -5.83 15.71 -6.35
CA GLN A 67 -6.63 16.93 -6.50
C GLN A 67 -8.12 16.65 -6.36
N LYS A 68 -8.56 15.45 -6.75
CA LYS A 68 -9.95 14.99 -6.68
C LYS A 68 -10.01 13.50 -6.42
N ILE A 69 -11.19 13.06 -5.97
CA ILE A 69 -11.59 11.65 -5.99
C ILE A 69 -11.82 11.25 -7.45
N SER A 70 -11.36 10.06 -7.84
CA SER A 70 -11.48 9.52 -9.19
C SER A 70 -12.24 8.22 -9.18
N ARG A 71 -12.89 7.87 -10.30
CA ARG A 71 -13.50 6.54 -10.49
C ARG A 71 -12.39 5.51 -10.74
N LEU A 72 -12.56 4.31 -10.20
CA LEU A 72 -11.61 3.21 -10.35
C LEU A 72 -11.99 2.35 -11.57
N GLY A 73 -11.48 2.74 -12.75
CA GLY A 73 -11.75 2.03 -14.01
C GLY A 73 -13.24 1.98 -14.35
N ASN A 74 -13.72 0.82 -14.79
CA ASN A 74 -15.11 0.60 -15.19
C ASN A 74 -16.02 0.16 -14.02
N LYS A 75 -15.49 0.12 -12.79
CA LYS A 75 -16.27 -0.30 -11.61
C LYS A 75 -17.06 0.87 -11.02
N ASN A 76 -18.08 0.56 -10.22
CA ASN A 76 -18.80 1.55 -9.39
C ASN A 76 -18.04 1.81 -8.08
N GLU A 77 -16.74 2.03 -8.21
CA GLU A 77 -15.82 2.28 -7.11
C GLU A 77 -15.11 3.61 -7.36
N PHE A 78 -14.87 4.32 -6.28
CA PHE A 78 -14.20 5.62 -6.26
C PHE A 78 -13.01 5.56 -5.32
N TRP A 79 -11.98 6.32 -5.61
CA TRP A 79 -10.75 6.28 -4.86
C TRP A 79 -9.96 7.58 -4.92
N PHE A 80 -9.03 7.72 -3.97
CA PHE A 80 -7.95 8.70 -4.04
C PHE A 80 -6.67 8.11 -3.44
N LYS A 81 -5.51 8.66 -3.81
CA LYS A 81 -4.21 8.21 -3.33
C LYS A 81 -3.76 9.02 -2.12
N LEU A 82 -3.19 8.37 -1.12
CA LEU A 82 -2.40 9.04 -0.10
C LEU A 82 -1.01 9.34 -0.66
N SER A 83 -0.38 10.39 -0.15
CA SER A 83 1.05 10.59 -0.36
C SER A 83 1.83 9.56 0.47
N ASN A 84 3.00 9.13 0.00
CA ASN A 84 3.82 8.19 0.77
C ASN A 84 4.25 8.79 2.12
N THR A 85 4.51 10.10 2.15
CA THR A 85 4.82 10.84 3.38
C THR A 85 3.62 10.92 4.32
N GLY A 86 2.42 11.18 3.79
CA GLY A 86 1.20 11.23 4.58
C GLY A 86 0.84 9.88 5.19
N PHE A 87 0.97 8.80 4.41
CA PHE A 87 0.77 7.46 4.94
C PHE A 87 1.80 7.10 6.02
N LYS A 88 3.08 7.42 5.80
CA LYS A 88 4.11 7.23 6.82
C LYS A 88 3.76 7.95 8.12
N GLU A 89 3.30 9.19 8.03
CA GLU A 89 2.90 9.97 9.20
C GLU A 89 1.70 9.34 9.91
N ILE A 90 0.65 8.95 9.18
CA ILE A 90 -0.51 8.25 9.74
C ILE A 90 -0.07 7.00 10.51
N TYR A 91 0.77 6.17 9.88
CA TYR A 91 1.29 4.95 10.48
C TYR A 91 2.11 5.22 11.75
N GLN A 92 2.97 6.25 11.74
CA GLN A 92 3.77 6.63 12.91
C GLN A 92 2.91 7.11 14.09
N ILE A 93 1.75 7.72 13.82
CA ILE A 93 0.84 8.23 14.85
C ILE A 93 -0.06 7.12 15.40
N ALA A 94 -0.70 6.34 14.53
CA ALA A 94 -1.69 5.34 14.91
C ALA A 94 -1.06 4.00 15.33
N GLY A 95 0.20 3.75 14.96
CA GLY A 95 0.92 2.54 15.29
C GLY A 95 0.74 1.41 14.26
N PRO A 96 1.07 0.17 14.64
CA PRO A 96 1.03 -0.96 13.74
C PRO A 96 -0.40 -1.36 13.35
N MET A 97 -0.52 -2.05 12.21
CA MET A 97 -1.78 -2.65 11.76
C MET A 97 -2.09 -3.94 12.53
N ALA A 98 -3.38 -4.32 12.59
CA ALA A 98 -3.79 -5.55 13.26
C ALA A 98 -3.33 -6.81 12.49
N ASP A 99 -3.44 -6.80 11.17
CA ASP A 99 -2.94 -7.84 10.28
C ASP A 99 -1.42 -7.72 10.10
N LYS A 100 -0.69 -8.73 10.60
CA LYS A 100 0.79 -8.77 10.56
C LYS A 100 1.37 -8.73 9.15
N ASN A 101 0.68 -9.26 8.14
CA ASN A 101 1.17 -9.25 6.77
C ASN A 101 0.97 -7.88 6.13
N LYS A 102 -0.18 -7.24 6.39
CA LYS A 102 -0.40 -5.84 6.00
C LYS A 102 0.59 -4.93 6.73
N ASP A 103 0.84 -5.15 8.00
CA ASP A 103 1.81 -4.39 8.79
C ASP A 103 3.23 -4.44 8.18
N LYS A 104 3.73 -5.63 7.82
CA LYS A 104 5.02 -5.78 7.12
C LYS A 104 5.09 -4.98 5.83
N TRP A 105 3.99 -4.93 5.09
CA TRP A 105 3.90 -4.17 3.85
C TRP A 105 3.79 -2.66 4.13
N ALA A 106 3.17 -2.25 5.24
CA ALA A 106 3.02 -0.86 5.64
C ALA A 106 4.38 -0.28 6.00
N LEU A 107 5.16 -1.05 6.77
CA LEU A 107 6.56 -0.75 7.06
C LEU A 107 7.38 -0.61 5.79
N LEU A 108 7.22 -1.51 4.81
CA LEU A 108 7.92 -1.40 3.53
C LEU A 108 7.55 -0.10 2.80
N LEU A 109 6.27 0.27 2.75
CA LEU A 109 5.83 1.53 2.13
C LEU A 109 6.40 2.75 2.88
N CYS A 110 6.45 2.71 4.22
CA CYS A 110 7.02 3.76 5.06
C CYS A 110 8.53 3.94 4.81
N GLU A 111 9.29 2.86 4.67
CA GLU A 111 10.71 2.90 4.30
C GLU A 111 10.90 3.53 2.91
N ARG A 112 10.04 3.13 1.96
CA ARG A 112 10.09 3.60 0.58
C ARG A 112 9.57 5.03 0.39
N ALA A 113 8.93 5.62 1.40
CA ALA A 113 8.62 7.04 1.43
C ALA A 113 9.89 7.90 1.56
N GLY A 114 10.99 7.33 2.09
CA GLY A 114 12.30 7.97 2.17
C GLY A 114 13.19 7.78 0.93
N LYS A 115 14.36 8.42 0.92
CA LYS A 115 15.42 8.12 -0.05
C LYS A 115 16.06 6.79 0.33
N MET A 116 15.90 5.78 -0.52
CA MET A 116 16.55 4.49 -0.33
C MET A 116 17.74 4.36 -1.27
N GLU A 117 18.82 3.72 -0.81
CA GLU A 117 19.96 3.42 -1.66
C GLU A 117 19.60 2.51 -2.82
N LYS A 118 20.18 2.80 -3.98
CA LYS A 118 20.05 1.96 -5.18
C LYS A 118 20.99 0.77 -5.04
N SER A 119 20.48 -0.40 -4.68
CA SER A 119 21.25 -1.66 -4.79
C SER A 119 21.48 -1.99 -6.26
N ARG A 120 22.72 -2.32 -6.63
CA ARG A 120 23.09 -2.81 -7.97
C ARG A 120 22.84 -4.31 -8.14
N LEU A 121 22.57 -5.04 -7.04
CA LEU A 121 22.52 -6.51 -6.97
C LEU A 121 21.11 -7.09 -6.83
N ILE A 122 20.09 -6.35 -7.29
CA ILE A 122 18.67 -6.72 -7.10
C ILE A 122 18.35 -8.10 -7.70
N LYS A 123 18.97 -8.48 -8.82
CA LYS A 123 18.76 -9.80 -9.43
C LYS A 123 19.27 -10.94 -8.55
N ASP A 124 20.42 -10.76 -7.91
CA ASP A 124 21.02 -11.77 -7.03
C ASP A 124 20.23 -11.91 -5.72
N GLU A 125 19.71 -10.79 -5.19
CA GLU A 125 18.76 -10.80 -4.08
C GLU A 125 17.47 -11.57 -4.43
N ILE A 126 16.92 -11.35 -5.62
CA ILE A 126 15.75 -12.10 -6.11
C ILE A 126 16.07 -13.59 -6.24
N LEU A 127 17.20 -13.96 -6.85
CA LEU A 127 17.59 -15.36 -7.01
C LEU A 127 17.79 -16.06 -5.67
N ARG A 128 18.44 -15.41 -4.70
CA ARG A 128 18.54 -15.92 -3.32
C ARG A 128 17.16 -16.15 -2.70
N ALA A 129 16.23 -15.21 -2.86
CA ALA A 129 14.88 -15.35 -2.35
C ALA A 129 14.14 -16.53 -3.00
N VAL A 130 14.26 -16.71 -4.32
CA VAL A 130 13.67 -17.81 -5.08
C VAL A 130 14.27 -19.17 -4.67
N ARG A 131 15.60 -19.26 -4.51
CA ARG A 131 16.28 -20.49 -4.07
C ARG A 131 15.89 -20.94 -2.67
N SER A 132 15.60 -19.98 -1.78
CA SER A 132 15.26 -20.24 -0.39
C SER A 132 13.84 -20.78 -0.18
N SER A 133 13.06 -21.05 -1.23
CA SER A 133 11.64 -21.41 -1.11
C SER A 133 11.17 -22.29 -2.27
N ASN A 134 10.33 -23.28 -1.98
CA ASN A 134 9.72 -24.14 -3.01
C ASN A 134 8.50 -23.46 -3.65
N GLY A 135 8.77 -22.38 -4.39
CA GLY A 135 7.75 -21.52 -4.97
C GLY A 135 7.48 -20.31 -4.08
N ILE A 136 7.91 -19.14 -4.56
CA ILE A 136 7.73 -17.87 -3.83
C ILE A 136 6.88 -16.89 -4.65
N HIS A 137 5.89 -16.25 -4.01
CA HIS A 137 5.08 -15.24 -4.69
C HIS A 137 5.81 -13.90 -4.77
N ILE A 138 5.43 -13.08 -5.74
CA ILE A 138 6.06 -11.78 -5.99
C ILE A 138 6.03 -10.87 -4.75
N TYR A 139 4.96 -10.93 -3.95
CA TYR A 139 4.81 -10.13 -2.74
C TYR A 139 5.78 -10.56 -1.64
N ASP A 140 6.01 -11.87 -1.49
CA ASP A 140 6.99 -12.39 -0.54
C ASP A 140 8.42 -12.05 -0.96
N ILE A 141 8.71 -12.08 -2.27
CA ILE A 141 9.99 -11.58 -2.78
C ILE A 141 10.15 -10.11 -2.40
N CYS A 142 9.14 -9.27 -2.66
CA CYS A 142 9.14 -7.85 -2.33
C CYS A 142 9.45 -7.59 -0.85
N LEU A 143 8.81 -8.34 0.06
CA LEU A 143 9.05 -8.24 1.49
C LEU A 143 10.45 -8.72 1.89
N LYS A 144 10.92 -9.85 1.35
CA LYS A 144 12.26 -10.40 1.64
C LYS A 144 13.38 -9.46 1.21
N ILE A 145 13.29 -8.86 0.03
CA ILE A 145 14.35 -7.99 -0.51
C ILE A 145 14.12 -6.49 -0.24
N ARG A 146 13.05 -6.15 0.50
CA ARG A 146 12.64 -4.77 0.79
C ARG A 146 12.54 -3.90 -0.47
N ARG A 147 11.80 -4.37 -1.49
CA ARG A 147 11.56 -3.66 -2.76
C ARG A 147 10.09 -3.67 -3.16
N LEU A 148 9.63 -2.63 -3.86
CA LEU A 148 8.25 -2.55 -4.33
C LEU A 148 8.02 -3.36 -5.61
N PRO A 149 6.78 -3.83 -5.86
CA PRO A 149 6.46 -4.75 -6.95
C PRO A 149 6.89 -4.31 -8.35
N TYR A 150 6.87 -3.02 -8.69
CA TYR A 150 7.32 -2.54 -9.99
C TYR A 150 8.78 -2.94 -10.27
N THR A 151 9.67 -2.71 -9.30
CA THR A 151 11.08 -3.07 -9.40
C THR A 151 11.25 -4.58 -9.48
N VAL A 152 10.61 -5.32 -8.58
CA VAL A 152 10.75 -6.79 -8.52
C VAL A 152 10.22 -7.45 -9.79
N SER A 153 9.00 -7.08 -10.22
CA SER A 153 8.36 -7.66 -11.40
C SER A 153 9.17 -7.47 -12.67
N ARG A 154 9.83 -6.30 -12.83
CA ARG A 154 10.72 -6.03 -13.96
C ARG A 154 11.89 -7.01 -14.01
N HIS A 155 12.55 -7.24 -12.88
CA HIS A 155 13.71 -8.13 -12.81
C HIS A 155 13.32 -9.62 -12.87
N VAL A 156 12.21 -10.00 -12.24
CA VAL A 156 11.65 -11.36 -12.33
C VAL A 156 11.33 -11.73 -13.79
N LYS A 157 10.66 -10.85 -14.55
CA LYS A 157 10.38 -11.09 -15.97
C LYS A 157 11.66 -11.23 -16.81
N ASP A 158 12.70 -10.45 -16.53
CA ASP A 158 13.98 -10.56 -17.23
C ASP A 158 14.69 -11.89 -16.90
N LEU A 159 14.66 -12.33 -15.63
CA LEU A 159 15.21 -13.63 -15.22
C LEU A 159 14.43 -14.81 -15.83
N GLU A 160 13.10 -14.70 -15.92
CA GLU A 160 12.25 -15.68 -16.59
C GLU A 160 12.57 -15.76 -18.08
N LYS A 161 12.66 -14.61 -18.77
CA LYS A 161 13.01 -14.55 -20.19
C LYS A 161 14.37 -15.18 -20.50
N ARG A 162 15.33 -15.06 -19.57
CA ARG A 162 16.67 -15.69 -19.65
C ARG A 162 16.65 -17.18 -19.28
N GLY A 163 15.51 -17.71 -18.84
CA GLY A 163 15.37 -19.11 -18.44
C GLY A 163 16.01 -19.45 -17.11
N VAL A 164 16.33 -18.46 -16.25
CA VAL A 164 16.94 -18.70 -14.93
C VAL A 164 15.89 -19.12 -13.90
N ILE A 165 14.68 -18.58 -14.02
CA ILE A 165 13.54 -18.92 -13.16
C ILE A 165 12.33 -19.27 -14.04
N LYS A 166 11.35 -19.98 -13.48
CA LYS A 166 10.08 -20.27 -14.13
C LYS A 166 8.90 -20.06 -13.18
N LYS A 167 7.77 -19.66 -13.74
CA LYS A 167 6.51 -19.54 -13.01
C LYS A 167 5.88 -20.92 -12.79
N THR A 168 5.45 -21.18 -11.57
CA THR A 168 4.72 -22.38 -11.16
C THR A 168 3.22 -22.25 -11.46
N PRO A 169 2.46 -23.36 -11.52
CA PRO A 169 0.99 -23.33 -11.67
C PRO A 169 0.29 -22.48 -10.60
N ASN A 170 0.81 -22.45 -9.38
CA ASN A 170 0.27 -21.66 -8.27
C ASN A 170 0.70 -20.19 -8.31
N SER A 171 1.18 -19.67 -9.44
CA SER A 171 1.67 -18.30 -9.58
C SER A 171 2.90 -17.90 -8.74
N GLY A 172 3.56 -18.85 -8.08
CA GLY A 172 4.88 -18.69 -7.46
C GLY A 172 6.02 -18.83 -8.47
N TRP A 173 7.25 -18.49 -8.05
CA TRP A 173 8.47 -18.58 -8.86
C TRP A 173 9.45 -19.60 -8.28
N ILE A 174 10.10 -20.37 -9.13
CA ILE A 174 11.17 -21.31 -8.78
C ILE A 174 12.36 -21.17 -9.73
N GLU A 175 13.54 -21.56 -9.28
CA GLU A 175 14.73 -21.62 -10.13
C GLU A 175 14.58 -22.77 -11.14
N LYS A 176 14.99 -22.50 -12.38
CA LYS A 176 15.06 -23.52 -13.41
C LYS A 176 16.40 -24.24 -13.23
N ARG A 177 16.33 -25.52 -12.86
CA ARG A 177 17.47 -26.44 -12.92
C ARG A 177 17.69 -26.89 -14.35
#